data_AF-A0A976JQF4-F1
#
_entry.id   AF-A0A976JQF4-F1
#
_cell.length_a   1.000
_cell.length_b   1.000
_cell.length_c   1.000
_cell.angle_alpha   90.00
_cell.angle_beta   90.00
_cell.angle_gamma   90.00
#
_symmetry.space_group_name_H-M   'P 1'
#
loop_
_entity.id
_entity.type
_entity.pdbx_description
1 polymer ?
#
loop_
_entity_poly.entity_id
_entity_poly.type
_entity_poly.pdbx_seq_one_letter_code
_entity_poly.pdbx_strand_id
1 'polypeptide(L)'
;MIKFQSVLVLLAAAGLVACGDQGKVEVDPSVVAGEKLFQENCSECHPRTGRSDFLKRIPATLLTRKSQNELMEWIKGSDRHREMPSFEHLSDEERASLADYLESQILK
;
A
#
# COMPACT_ATOMS: atom_id res chain seq x y z
N MET A 1 -57.66 44.59 26.11
CA MET A 1 -56.47 45.40 25.78
C MET A 1 -55.46 44.49 25.08
N ILE A 2 -55.16 44.76 23.80
CA ILE A 2 -53.92 44.48 23.03
C ILE A 2 -53.40 43.01 23.06
N LYS A 3 -53.79 42.10 22.14
CA LYS A 3 -53.20 41.78 20.80
C LYS A 3 -51.65 41.73 20.79
N PHE A 4 -51.04 40.57 20.53
CA PHE A 4 -49.93 40.44 19.56
C PHE A 4 -49.72 38.97 19.13
N GLN A 5 -49.96 38.76 17.84
CA GLN A 5 -49.67 37.58 17.04
C GLN A 5 -48.18 37.24 16.98
N SER A 6 -47.93 35.94 16.76
CA SER A 6 -46.86 35.38 15.91
C SER A 6 -45.44 35.94 16.08
N VAL A 7 -44.55 35.14 16.68
CA VAL A 7 -43.19 35.01 16.15
C VAL A 7 -42.81 33.53 16.13
N LEU A 8 -42.84 32.99 14.93
CA LEU A 8 -42.26 31.74 14.50
C LEU A 8 -40.74 31.90 14.56
N VAL A 9 -40.08 31.32 15.57
CA VAL A 9 -38.60 31.29 15.62
C VAL A 9 -38.14 29.92 15.15
N LEU A 10 -37.86 29.84 13.85
CA LEU A 10 -36.94 28.90 13.24
C LEU A 10 -35.56 29.09 13.89
N LEU A 11 -35.04 28.08 14.59
CA LEU A 11 -33.63 28.02 14.98
C LEU A 11 -33.05 26.65 14.64
N ALA A 12 -32.40 26.65 13.48
CA ALA A 12 -31.12 26.02 13.16
C ALA A 12 -30.96 24.50 13.40
N ALA A 13 -31.10 23.76 12.30
CA ALA A 13 -30.33 22.54 12.07
C ALA A 13 -28.83 22.89 12.03
N ALA A 14 -28.02 22.30 12.90
CA ALA A 14 -26.57 22.06 12.72
C ALA A 14 -25.99 21.36 13.96
N GLY A 15 -26.34 20.10 14.16
CA GLY A 15 -25.62 19.19 15.05
C GLY A 15 -24.84 18.22 14.18
N LEU A 16 -23.64 18.62 13.78
CA LEU A 16 -22.69 17.86 12.97
C LEU A 16 -22.61 16.42 13.48
N VAL A 17 -23.04 15.47 12.64
CA VAL A 17 -22.68 14.06 12.79
C VAL A 17 -21.16 14.01 12.73
N ALA A 18 -20.54 13.80 13.88
CA ALA A 18 -19.14 13.46 14.00
C ALA A 18 -18.95 12.08 13.35
N CYS A 19 -18.66 12.05 12.06
CA CYS A 19 -17.97 10.92 11.44
C CYS A 19 -16.55 10.93 12.03
N GLY A 20 -16.42 10.32 13.20
CA GLY A 20 -15.12 9.85 13.66
C GLY A 20 -14.68 8.76 12.70
N ASP A 21 -13.98 9.15 11.64
CA ASP A 21 -13.13 8.24 10.89
C ASP A 21 -12.00 7.87 11.82
N GLN A 22 -12.25 6.80 12.59
CA GLN A 22 -11.24 6.22 13.45
C GLN A 22 -10.18 5.67 12.52
N GLY A 23 -9.09 6.43 12.38
CA GLY A 23 -7.87 6.04 11.69
C GLY A 23 -7.28 4.76 12.27
N LYS A 24 -7.90 3.63 11.93
CA LYS A 24 -7.22 2.36 11.88
C LYS A 24 -6.35 2.47 10.65
N VAL A 25 -5.03 2.42 10.85
CA VAL A 25 -4.12 2.08 9.77
C VAL A 25 -4.50 0.65 9.38
N GLU A 26 -5.50 0.50 8.52
CA GLU A 26 -5.79 -0.77 7.87
C GLU A 26 -4.58 -1.04 6.99
N VAL A 27 -3.76 -1.99 7.43
CA VAL A 27 -2.69 -2.52 6.60
C VAL A 27 -3.37 -3.21 5.42
N ASP A 28 -3.07 -2.72 4.22
CA ASP A 28 -3.65 -3.23 2.98
C ASP A 28 -3.45 -4.77 2.91
N PRO A 29 -4.52 -5.56 2.70
CA PRO A 29 -4.42 -7.02 2.60
C PRO A 29 -3.40 -7.49 1.53
N SER A 30 -3.27 -6.75 0.43
CA SER A 30 -2.30 -7.01 -0.63
C SER A 30 -0.85 -6.87 -0.12
N VAL A 31 -0.58 -5.87 0.72
CA VAL A 31 0.74 -5.68 1.35
C VAL A 31 1.07 -6.84 2.28
N VAL A 32 0.09 -7.37 3.03
CA VAL A 32 0.30 -8.53 3.91
C VAL A 32 0.56 -9.81 3.10
N ALA A 33 -0.19 -10.04 2.02
CA ALA A 33 0.05 -11.16 1.11
C ALA A 33 1.44 -11.07 0.46
N GLY A 34 1.82 -9.88 0.01
CA GLY A 34 3.14 -9.59 -0.57
C GLY A 34 4.29 -9.82 0.41
N GLU A 35 4.14 -9.44 1.68
CA GLU A 35 5.14 -9.69 2.71
C GLU A 35 5.43 -11.19 2.88
N LYS A 36 4.37 -12.02 2.90
CA LYS A 36 4.51 -13.47 2.98
C LYS A 36 5.24 -14.04 1.78
N LEU A 37 4.81 -13.67 0.57
CA LEU A 37 5.47 -14.10 -0.67
C LEU A 37 6.93 -13.67 -0.70
N PHE A 38 7.23 -12.46 -0.26
CA PHE A 38 8.59 -11.93 -0.19
C PHE A 38 9.47 -12.75 0.77
N GLN A 39 8.92 -13.11 1.93
CA GLN A 39 9.65 -13.90 2.91
C GLN A 39 10.00 -15.29 2.38
N GLU A 40 9.08 -15.91 1.65
CA GLU A 40 9.23 -17.25 1.08
C GLU A 40 10.18 -17.29 -0.13
N ASN A 41 10.19 -16.23 -0.95
CA ASN A 41 10.79 -16.28 -2.29
C ASN A 41 11.97 -15.32 -2.50
N CYS A 42 12.06 -14.24 -1.72
CA CYS A 42 12.95 -13.12 -2.01
C CYS A 42 13.95 -12.85 -0.90
N SER A 43 13.58 -13.11 0.35
CA SER A 43 14.30 -12.64 1.55
C SER A 43 15.71 -13.20 1.71
N GLU A 44 16.01 -14.37 1.14
CA GLU A 44 17.34 -14.98 1.19
C GLU A 44 18.38 -14.11 0.46
N CYS A 45 18.02 -13.60 -0.72
CA CYS A 45 18.87 -12.74 -1.54
C CYS A 45 18.67 -11.24 -1.24
N HIS A 46 17.44 -10.87 -0.84
CA HIS A 46 17.02 -9.51 -0.53
C HIS A 46 16.62 -9.37 0.95
N PRO A 47 17.53 -9.57 1.90
CA PRO A 47 17.20 -9.52 3.32
C PRO A 47 16.81 -8.10 3.74
N ARG A 48 15.83 -8.01 4.64
CA ARG A 48 15.45 -6.77 5.32
C ARG A 48 16.18 -6.69 6.66
N THR A 49 17.31 -5.97 6.72
CA THR A 49 18.09 -5.82 7.95
C THR A 49 17.74 -4.53 8.70
N GLY A 50 16.78 -4.61 9.62
CA GLY A 50 16.40 -3.46 10.44
C GLY A 50 15.48 -2.47 9.73
N ARG A 51 15.28 -1.29 10.34
CA ARG A 51 14.26 -0.30 9.91
C ARG A 51 14.71 0.64 8.79
N SER A 52 15.99 0.66 8.42
CA SER A 52 16.54 1.60 7.42
C SER A 52 17.33 0.93 6.28
N ASP A 53 17.59 -0.38 6.34
CA ASP A 53 18.09 -1.09 5.16
C ASP A 53 16.88 -1.49 4.31
N PHE A 54 16.52 -0.59 3.38
CA PHE A 54 15.75 -0.98 2.21
C PHE A 54 16.33 -2.29 1.66
N LEU A 55 15.45 -3.20 1.27
CA LEU A 55 15.71 -4.52 0.71
C LEU A 55 17.12 -4.62 0.15
N LYS A 56 18.03 -5.22 0.93
CA LYS A 56 19.45 -5.16 0.62
C LYS A 56 19.64 -5.67 -0.81
N ARG A 57 20.36 -4.91 -1.64
CA ARG A 57 20.60 -5.20 -3.07
C ARG A 57 19.44 -4.89 -4.04
N ILE A 58 18.31 -4.33 -3.59
CA ILE A 58 17.31 -3.71 -4.48
C ILE A 58 17.54 -2.21 -4.50
N PRO A 59 17.91 -1.61 -5.65
CA PRO A 59 18.06 -0.16 -5.74
C PRO A 59 16.73 0.53 -5.46
N ALA A 60 16.66 1.45 -4.50
CA ALA A 60 15.45 2.24 -4.23
C ALA A 60 14.98 3.03 -5.48
N THR A 61 15.91 3.35 -6.38
CA THR A 61 15.61 3.96 -7.68
C THR A 61 14.81 3.04 -8.59
N LEU A 62 14.95 1.71 -8.49
CA LEU A 62 14.17 0.75 -9.27
C LEU A 62 12.69 0.90 -8.94
N LEU A 63 12.39 0.95 -7.64
CA LEU A 63 11.02 0.97 -7.13
C LEU A 63 10.37 2.36 -7.26
N THR A 64 11.14 3.45 -7.27
CA THR A 64 10.61 4.81 -7.47
C THR A 64 10.47 5.21 -8.94
N ARG A 65 11.12 4.50 -9.88
CA ARG A 65 11.12 4.84 -11.32
C ARG A 65 10.19 3.96 -12.17
N LYS A 66 9.76 2.82 -11.64
CA LYS A 66 8.90 1.87 -12.36
C LYS A 66 7.46 2.03 -11.91
N SER A 67 6.54 1.90 -12.85
CA SER A 67 5.15 1.63 -12.51
C SER A 67 4.99 0.23 -11.91
N GLN A 68 3.87 -0.01 -11.22
CA GLN A 68 3.53 -1.32 -10.66
C GLN A 68 3.61 -2.44 -11.71
N ASN A 69 3.06 -2.25 -12.91
CA ASN A 69 3.15 -3.23 -14.00
C ASN A 69 4.60 -3.49 -14.44
N GLU A 70 5.42 -2.45 -14.57
CA GLU A 70 6.84 -2.62 -14.93
C GLU A 70 7.63 -3.33 -13.84
N LEU A 71 7.21 -3.18 -12.57
CA LEU A 71 7.78 -3.91 -11.44
C LEU A 71 7.31 -5.36 -11.43
N MET A 72 6.04 -5.64 -11.75
CA MET A 72 5.53 -7.01 -11.92
C MET A 72 6.27 -7.76 -13.03
N GLU A 73 6.47 -7.13 -14.19
CA GLU A 73 7.25 -7.73 -15.29
C GLU A 73 8.72 -7.93 -14.92
N TRP A 74 9.28 -7.03 -14.09
CA TRP A 74 10.61 -7.24 -13.54
C TRP A 74 10.67 -8.45 -12.60
N ILE A 75 9.70 -8.57 -11.68
CA ILE A 75 9.58 -9.68 -10.73
C ILE A 75 9.37 -11.00 -11.45
N LYS A 76 8.54 -11.04 -12.51
CA LYS A 76 8.35 -12.22 -13.35
C LYS A 76 9.68 -12.79 -13.87
N GLY A 77 10.67 -11.92 -14.03
CA GLY A 77 12.01 -12.25 -14.47
C GLY A 77 12.12 -12.06 -15.97
N SER A 78 13.11 -11.27 -16.38
CA SER A 78 13.53 -11.16 -17.78
C SER A 78 14.98 -11.62 -17.89
N ASP A 79 15.42 -12.05 -19.08
CA ASP A 79 16.79 -12.51 -19.39
C ASP A 79 17.91 -11.50 -19.02
N ARG A 80 17.54 -10.29 -18.58
CA ARG A 80 18.43 -9.17 -18.27
C ARG A 80 19.06 -9.26 -16.88
N HIS A 81 18.53 -10.07 -15.95
CA HIS A 81 19.02 -10.19 -14.57
C HIS A 81 19.25 -11.64 -14.16
N ARG A 82 20.30 -12.25 -14.73
CA ARG A 82 20.66 -13.67 -14.59
C ARG A 82 20.88 -14.16 -13.15
N GLU A 83 21.10 -13.24 -12.20
CA GLU A 83 21.28 -13.55 -10.78
C GLU A 83 19.95 -13.66 -10.01
N MET A 84 18.88 -13.01 -10.50
CA MET A 84 17.54 -13.09 -9.93
C MET A 84 16.77 -14.19 -10.69
N PRO A 85 16.23 -15.21 -9.99
CA PRO A 85 15.48 -16.27 -10.66
C PRO A 85 14.20 -15.73 -11.30
N SER A 86 13.64 -16.49 -12.23
CA SER A 86 12.32 -16.20 -12.79
C SER A 86 11.22 -16.64 -11.83
N PHE A 87 10.14 -15.85 -11.78
CA PHE A 87 8.95 -16.09 -10.98
C PHE A 87 7.70 -16.21 -11.87
N GLU A 88 7.84 -16.85 -13.04
CA GLU A 88 6.73 -17.13 -13.95
C GLU A 88 5.62 -17.99 -13.34
N HIS A 89 5.94 -18.77 -12.30
CA HIS A 89 4.98 -19.60 -11.58
C HIS A 89 4.01 -18.80 -10.70
N LEU A 90 4.33 -17.54 -10.38
CA LEU A 90 3.40 -16.66 -9.66
C LEU A 90 2.32 -16.17 -10.62
N SER A 91 1.11 -15.98 -10.10
CA SER A 91 0.03 -15.28 -10.80
C SER A 91 0.29 -13.77 -10.88
N ASP A 92 -0.47 -13.07 -11.71
CA ASP A 92 -0.40 -11.60 -11.79
C ASP A 92 -0.83 -10.95 -10.47
N GLU A 93 -1.80 -11.53 -9.77
CA GLU A 93 -2.26 -11.06 -8.45
C GLU A 93 -1.16 -11.21 -7.40
N GLU A 94 -0.47 -12.35 -7.35
CA GLU A 94 0.66 -12.57 -6.44
C GLU A 94 1.83 -11.61 -6.75
N ARG A 95 2.11 -11.35 -8.03
CA ARG A 95 3.11 -10.36 -8.44
C ARG A 95 2.69 -8.94 -8.07
N ALA A 96 1.41 -8.60 -8.19
CA ALA A 96 0.88 -7.30 -7.78
C ALA A 96 1.01 -7.12 -6.26
N SER A 97 0.66 -8.13 -5.46
CA SER A 97 0.87 -8.09 -4.00
C SER A 97 2.34 -7.95 -3.61
N LEU A 98 3.26 -8.62 -4.32
CA LEU A 98 4.69 -8.38 -4.15
C LEU A 98 5.04 -6.93 -4.46
N ALA A 99 4.58 -6.36 -5.57
CA ALA A 99 4.83 -4.97 -5.94
C ALA A 99 4.32 -4.00 -4.86
N ASP A 100 3.08 -4.17 -4.38
CA ASP A 100 2.48 -3.36 -3.31
C ASP A 100 3.30 -3.43 -2.03
N TYR A 101 3.76 -4.63 -1.65
CA TYR A 101 4.64 -4.78 -0.50
C TYR A 101 5.96 -4.02 -0.69
N LEU A 102 6.63 -4.16 -1.84
CA LEU A 102 7.90 -3.49 -2.13
C LEU A 102 7.75 -1.95 -2.09
N GLU A 103 6.69 -1.41 -2.66
CA GLU A 103 6.37 0.03 -2.63
C GLU A 103 6.08 0.51 -1.21
N SER A 104 5.34 -0.27 -0.41
CA SER A 104 5.06 0.05 0.99
C SER A 104 6.32 0.15 1.86
N GLN A 105 7.45 -0.43 1.45
CA GLN A 105 8.72 -0.33 2.18
C GLN A 105 9.46 0.99 1.93
N ILE A 106 9.08 1.76 0.89
CA ILE A 106 9.70 3.05 0.56
C ILE A 106 8.95 4.20 1.22
N LEU A 107 7.63 4.05 1.37
CA LEU A 107 6.73 5.07 1.91
C LEU A 107 6.69 5.11 3.45
N LYS A 108 7.43 4.23 4.14
CA LYS A 108 7.55 4.15 5.61
C LYS A 108 8.80 4.87 6.10
#